data_AF-A0AAN7T522-F1
#
_entry.id   AF-A0AAN7T522-F1
#
_cell.length_a   1.000
_cell.length_b   1.000
_cell.length_c   1.000
_cell.angle_alpha   90.00
_cell.angle_beta   90.00
_cell.angle_gamma   90.00
#
_symmetry.space_group_name_H-M   'P 1'
#
loop_
_entity.id
_entity.type
_entity.pdbx_description
1 polymer ?
#
loop_
_entity_poly.entity_id
_entity_poly.type
_entity_poly.pdbx_seq_one_letter_code
_entity_poly.pdbx_strand_id
1 'polypeptide(L)'
;MPRAETDVSTVGTAGSNATRTKTDAKGAETICPSNDPKHAVLLRFKNRTALSLGNAQTRLAYARVVPGLALRYGFLFHAVTATTLLHDRALTGAQVPQHDELHHLGQAAALLNHRLSTKIVAAERDAIWATSAYLCASTIFNISTTVRQHTWPLKSSNQSSLEWLTMQAGLRIVWQMTEMDRQDSAFSQIEPTTPPSSNCVHPTEPIPGINGILPILVTLCGLDKNSTGENNPYHTAASRLTTLLAVPGTPDNVLTFMVFAGGMKKEFRALLHKKDPRALLLLALWYSKLFHSMWWVVPRARLECQAICQYLGEMRVQERGFQQVLGVVRKASETLELTCVAELVDLLPRLPVEKKVANGPTSMKVEMFWDGY
;
A
#
# COMPACT_ATOMS: atom_id res chain seq x y z
N MET A 1 6.77 67.77 49.72
CA MET A 1 7.95 68.42 49.11
C MET A 1 8.34 67.63 47.87
N PRO A 2 8.28 68.24 46.68
CA PRO A 2 8.34 67.57 45.37
C PRO A 2 9.65 67.84 44.61
N ARG A 3 9.89 67.08 43.53
CA ARG A 3 10.58 67.48 42.26
C ARG A 3 10.72 66.21 41.39
N ALA A 4 10.49 66.19 40.09
CA ALA A 4 9.94 67.15 39.14
C ALA A 4 9.59 66.37 37.86
N GLU A 5 8.56 66.86 37.16
CA GLU A 5 8.21 66.60 35.78
C GLU A 5 9.35 66.95 34.81
N THR A 6 9.39 66.27 33.67
CA THR A 6 9.39 66.94 32.37
C THR A 6 8.75 66.04 31.32
N ASP A 7 7.55 66.43 30.92
CA ASP A 7 6.92 66.12 29.63
C ASP A 7 7.69 66.82 28.50
N VAL A 8 7.87 66.15 27.36
CA VAL A 8 7.78 66.80 26.04
C VAL A 8 7.17 65.81 25.04
N SER A 9 5.97 66.14 24.57
CA SER A 9 5.31 65.51 23.43
C SER A 9 6.05 65.81 22.11
N THR A 10 6.00 64.90 21.14
CA THR A 10 5.82 65.33 19.75
C THR A 10 5.15 64.26 18.90
N VAL A 11 4.26 64.78 18.06
CA VAL A 11 3.32 64.17 17.12
C VAL A 11 3.99 63.80 15.80
N GLY A 12 3.45 62.80 15.10
CA GLY A 12 3.64 62.53 13.66
C GLY A 12 4.64 61.40 13.40
N THR A 13 4.46 60.48 12.45
CA THR A 13 3.56 60.40 11.29
C THR A 13 3.69 58.98 10.73
N ALA A 14 2.67 58.53 10.00
CA ALA A 14 2.65 57.26 9.27
C ALA A 14 3.90 57.04 8.40
N GLY A 15 4.57 55.90 8.59
CA GLY A 15 5.70 55.44 7.79
C GLY A 15 5.35 54.13 7.08
N SER A 16 4.96 54.26 5.82
CA SER A 16 4.80 53.18 4.85
C SER A 16 6.03 52.25 4.84
N ASN A 17 5.83 50.95 5.06
CA ASN A 17 6.85 49.94 4.82
C ASN A 17 7.05 49.79 3.30
N ALA A 18 7.91 50.64 2.76
CA ALA A 18 8.31 50.62 1.36
C ALA A 18 9.10 49.35 1.05
N THR A 19 8.53 48.53 0.18
CA THR A 19 9.16 47.43 -0.54
C THR A 19 10.43 47.94 -1.22
N ARG A 20 11.60 47.47 -0.79
CA ARG A 20 12.88 47.85 -1.41
C ARG A 20 13.10 46.99 -2.65
N THR A 21 12.56 47.42 -3.78
CA THR A 21 12.90 46.87 -5.10
C THR A 21 14.30 47.35 -5.51
N LYS A 22 15.26 46.42 -5.63
CA LYS A 22 16.47 46.65 -6.42
C LYS A 22 16.19 46.20 -7.85
N THR A 23 16.10 47.18 -8.75
CA THR A 23 16.10 46.96 -10.20
C THR A 23 17.54 46.83 -10.69
N ASP A 24 17.94 45.62 -11.06
CA ASP A 24 19.10 45.41 -11.93
C ASP A 24 18.63 45.27 -13.38
N ALA A 25 19.36 45.92 -14.29
CA ALA A 25 19.05 46.03 -15.71
C ALA A 25 19.29 44.70 -16.44
N LYS A 26 18.33 43.78 -16.32
CA LYS A 26 17.94 42.73 -17.29
C LYS A 26 16.76 42.00 -16.66
N GLY A 27 15.58 42.13 -17.28
CA GLY A 27 14.29 41.70 -16.73
C GLY A 27 14.18 40.19 -16.46
N ALA A 28 14.68 39.76 -15.31
CA ALA A 28 14.34 38.51 -14.67
C ALA A 28 14.12 38.80 -13.18
N GLU A 29 12.85 38.81 -12.75
CA GLU A 29 12.51 38.76 -11.33
C GLU A 29 13.12 37.50 -10.74
N THR A 30 14.24 37.66 -10.05
CA THR A 30 14.83 36.58 -9.25
C THR A 30 13.99 36.49 -7.98
N ILE A 31 12.97 35.64 -7.99
CA ILE A 31 12.21 35.28 -6.80
C ILE A 31 13.20 34.65 -5.83
N CYS A 32 13.59 35.37 -4.77
CA CYS A 32 14.32 34.77 -3.67
C CYS A 32 13.46 33.63 -3.10
N PRO A 33 13.95 32.39 -3.02
CA PRO A 33 13.21 31.33 -2.36
C PRO A 33 12.99 31.77 -0.91
N SER A 34 11.72 31.80 -0.47
CA SER A 34 11.41 32.10 0.92
C SER A 34 12.16 31.11 1.82
N ASN A 35 12.95 31.61 2.77
CA ASN A 35 13.64 30.78 3.79
C ASN A 35 12.67 30.13 4.79
N ASP A 36 11.36 30.12 4.51
CA ASP A 36 10.37 29.45 5.34
C ASP A 36 10.52 27.91 5.22
N PRO A 37 10.79 27.21 6.35
CA PRO A 37 10.89 25.75 6.37
C PRO A 37 9.66 25.04 5.76
N LYS A 38 8.46 25.64 5.87
CA LYS A 38 7.24 25.09 5.26
C LYS A 38 7.30 25.10 3.73
N HIS A 39 7.81 26.18 3.14
CA HIS A 39 7.97 26.28 1.69
C HIS A 39 9.05 25.31 1.19
N ALA A 40 10.15 25.17 1.93
CA ALA A 40 11.23 24.25 1.58
C ALA A 40 10.76 22.79 1.51
N VAL A 41 9.98 22.31 2.50
CA VAL A 41 9.49 20.92 2.49
C VAL A 41 8.48 20.67 1.38
N LEU A 42 7.58 21.63 1.09
CA LEU A 42 6.62 21.49 -0.01
C LEU A 42 7.30 21.51 -1.38
N LEU A 43 8.39 22.28 -1.53
CA LEU A 43 9.19 22.27 -2.75
C LEU A 43 9.91 20.93 -2.95
N ARG A 44 10.51 20.37 -1.88
CA ARG A 44 11.08 19.01 -1.91
C ARG A 44 10.02 17.96 -2.25
N PHE A 45 8.82 18.10 -1.67
CA PHE A 45 7.72 17.21 -1.97
C PHE A 45 7.36 17.27 -3.47
N LYS A 46 7.08 18.47 -3.98
CA LYS A 46 6.70 18.71 -5.38
C LYS A 46 7.73 18.16 -6.37
N ASN A 47 9.01 18.45 -6.15
CA ASN A 47 10.06 18.18 -7.13
C ASN A 47 10.69 16.79 -6.99
N ARG A 48 10.37 16.03 -5.93
CA ARG A 48 11.03 14.75 -5.67
C ARG A 48 10.08 13.70 -5.11
N THR A 49 9.44 13.98 -3.97
CA THR A 49 8.64 12.95 -3.28
C THR A 49 7.38 12.60 -4.03
N ALA A 50 6.61 13.57 -4.51
CA ALA A 50 5.41 13.31 -5.32
C ALA A 50 5.73 12.49 -6.58
N LEU A 51 6.89 12.75 -7.19
CA LEU A 51 7.35 12.06 -8.39
C LEU A 51 7.84 10.63 -8.13
N SER A 52 7.98 10.21 -6.88
CA SER A 52 8.32 8.84 -6.50
C SER A 52 7.14 8.06 -5.89
N LEU A 53 5.91 8.60 -5.99
CA LEU A 53 4.70 8.01 -5.40
C LEU A 53 3.63 7.70 -6.46
N GLY A 54 3.22 6.43 -6.53
CA GLY A 54 2.21 5.96 -7.48
C GLY A 54 2.75 5.71 -8.89
N ASN A 55 1.88 5.83 -9.89
CA ASN A 55 2.19 5.64 -11.33
C ASN A 55 2.47 6.98 -12.04
N ALA A 56 2.84 6.93 -13.32
CA ALA A 56 3.18 8.10 -14.13
C ALA A 56 2.13 9.24 -14.04
N GLN A 57 0.84 8.90 -14.13
CA GLN A 57 -0.25 9.88 -14.10
C GLN A 57 -0.45 10.48 -12.71
N THR A 58 -0.49 9.63 -11.67
CA THR A 58 -0.70 10.09 -10.29
C THR A 58 0.46 10.96 -9.79
N ARG A 59 1.70 10.65 -10.18
CA ARG A 59 2.92 11.38 -9.78
C ARG A 59 2.83 12.87 -10.17
N LEU A 60 2.44 13.14 -11.41
CA LEU A 60 2.31 14.51 -11.93
C LEU A 60 1.15 15.25 -11.26
N ALA A 61 0.02 14.57 -11.09
CA ALA A 61 -1.14 15.15 -10.42
C ALA A 61 -0.82 15.50 -8.95
N TYR A 62 -0.14 14.61 -8.22
CA TYR A 62 0.29 14.86 -6.85
C TYR A 62 1.23 16.05 -6.76
N ALA A 63 2.25 16.12 -7.63
CA ALA A 63 3.21 17.22 -7.65
C ALA A 63 2.53 18.58 -7.94
N ARG A 64 1.49 18.59 -8.78
CA ARG A 64 0.74 19.80 -9.14
C ARG A 64 -0.23 20.25 -8.05
N VAL A 65 -1.04 19.33 -7.53
CA VAL A 65 -2.24 19.66 -6.73
C VAL A 65 -1.92 19.75 -5.24
N VAL A 66 -1.18 18.77 -4.71
CA VAL A 66 -1.03 18.57 -3.27
C VAL A 66 -0.32 19.73 -2.55
N PRO A 67 0.73 20.37 -3.09
CA PRO A 67 1.37 21.51 -2.42
C PRO A 67 0.41 22.68 -2.14
N GLY A 68 -0.46 23.01 -3.10
CA GLY A 68 -1.43 24.10 -2.94
C GLY A 68 -2.49 23.77 -1.87
N LEU A 69 -2.97 22.52 -1.85
CA LEU A 69 -3.89 22.06 -0.80
C LEU A 69 -3.20 22.04 0.57
N ALA A 70 -1.94 21.61 0.64
CA ALA A 70 -1.18 21.54 1.88
C ALA A 70 -0.94 22.93 2.50
N LEU A 71 -0.75 23.98 1.70
CA LEU A 71 -0.68 25.36 2.21
C LEU A 71 -1.98 25.81 2.87
N ARG A 72 -3.13 25.28 2.43
CA ARG A 72 -4.46 25.66 2.93
C ARG A 72 -4.93 24.79 4.10
N TYR A 73 -4.53 23.53 4.15
CA TYR A 73 -5.06 22.53 5.08
C TYR A 73 -3.95 21.89 5.92
N GLY A 74 -3.90 22.24 7.21
CA GLY A 74 -2.85 21.79 8.13
C GLY A 74 -2.72 20.27 8.24
N PHE A 75 -3.83 19.53 8.28
CA PHE A 75 -3.80 18.07 8.32
C PHE A 75 -3.09 17.45 7.10
N LEU A 76 -3.26 18.04 5.90
CA LEU A 76 -2.55 17.63 4.71
C LEU A 76 -1.09 18.07 4.74
N PHE A 77 -0.79 19.28 5.23
CA PHE A 77 0.59 19.73 5.41
C PHE A 77 1.41 18.75 6.24
N HIS A 78 0.87 18.31 7.39
CA HIS A 78 1.54 17.34 8.26
C HIS A 78 1.75 15.99 7.54
N ALA A 79 0.76 15.47 6.82
CA ALA A 79 0.89 14.20 6.09
C ALA A 79 1.95 14.27 4.96
N VAL A 80 1.98 15.37 4.22
CA VAL A 80 2.96 15.64 3.16
C VAL A 80 4.37 15.78 3.72
N THR A 81 4.49 16.45 4.86
CA THR A 81 5.77 16.63 5.56
C THR A 81 6.31 15.29 6.04
N ALA A 82 5.49 14.51 6.75
CA ALA A 82 5.85 13.17 7.18
C ALA A 82 6.27 12.28 6.00
N THR A 83 5.51 12.30 4.91
CA THR A 83 5.82 11.54 3.70
C THR A 83 7.15 11.95 3.06
N THR A 84 7.46 13.25 3.09
CA THR A 84 8.73 13.78 2.57
C THR A 84 9.91 13.35 3.42
N LEU A 85 9.77 13.39 4.74
CA LEU A 85 10.79 12.94 5.68
C LEU A 85 11.01 11.42 5.62
N LEU A 86 9.94 10.63 5.46
CA LEU A 86 10.02 9.18 5.19
C LEU A 86 10.83 8.89 3.93
N HIS A 87 10.62 9.70 2.88
CA HIS A 87 11.39 9.59 1.64
C HIS A 87 12.84 10.03 1.82
N ASP A 88 13.11 11.09 2.58
CA ASP A 88 14.49 11.48 2.97
C ASP A 88 15.20 10.31 3.66
N ARG A 89 14.55 9.68 4.64
CA ARG A 89 15.09 8.51 5.35
C ARG A 89 15.40 7.34 4.42
N ALA A 90 14.51 7.06 3.48
CA ALA A 90 14.70 6.00 2.49
C ALA A 90 15.91 6.27 1.58
N LEU A 91 16.12 7.53 1.18
CA LEU A 91 17.26 7.92 0.35
C LEU A 91 18.60 7.85 1.12
N THR A 92 18.60 8.08 2.43
CA THR A 92 19.80 7.95 3.27
C THR A 92 20.07 6.52 3.74
N GLY A 93 19.15 5.57 3.47
CA GLY A 93 19.25 4.20 3.96
C GLY A 93 19.09 4.04 5.47
N ALA A 94 18.54 5.05 6.15
CA ALA A 94 18.33 5.00 7.59
C ALA A 94 17.16 4.08 7.94
N GLN A 95 17.32 3.27 8.99
CA GLN A 95 16.37 2.21 9.33
C GLN A 95 15.36 2.62 10.40
N VAL A 96 15.69 3.64 11.20
CA VAL A 96 14.89 4.04 12.37
C VAL A 96 14.10 5.31 12.06
N PRO A 97 12.78 5.34 12.37
CA PRO A 97 12.01 6.56 12.27
C PRO A 97 12.52 7.68 13.16
N GLN A 98 12.64 8.87 12.57
CA GLN A 98 12.99 10.08 13.28
C GLN A 98 11.76 10.64 14.02
N HIS A 99 12.04 11.38 15.10
CA HIS A 99 11.00 11.99 15.93
C HIS A 99 10.04 12.87 15.10
N ASP A 100 10.58 13.68 14.19
CA ASP A 100 9.80 14.60 13.36
C ASP A 100 8.82 13.84 12.44
N GLU A 101 9.23 12.70 11.90
CA GLU A 101 8.35 11.86 11.08
C GLU A 101 7.13 11.41 11.87
N LEU A 102 7.36 10.87 13.07
CA LEU A 102 6.30 10.39 13.96
C LEU A 102 5.43 11.54 14.46
N HIS A 103 6.03 12.69 14.76
CA HIS A 103 5.31 13.90 15.15
C HIS A 103 4.34 14.33 14.06
N HIS A 104 4.82 14.48 12.82
CA HIS A 104 3.96 14.89 11.70
C HIS A 104 2.90 13.84 11.35
N LEU A 105 3.20 12.54 11.44
CA LEU A 105 2.19 11.49 11.29
C LEU A 105 1.09 11.58 12.36
N GLY A 106 1.49 11.76 13.63
CA GLY A 106 0.56 11.92 14.74
C GLY A 106 -0.34 13.14 14.60
N GLN A 107 0.24 14.29 14.22
CA GLN A 107 -0.52 15.53 13.97
C GLN A 107 -1.49 15.37 12.78
N ALA A 108 -1.04 14.78 11.68
CA ALA A 108 -1.90 14.51 10.53
C ALA A 108 -3.09 13.61 10.91
N ALA A 109 -2.85 12.53 11.65
CA ALA A 109 -3.89 11.62 12.11
C ALA A 109 -4.88 12.29 13.06
N ALA A 110 -4.39 13.03 14.07
CA ALA A 110 -5.24 13.72 15.03
C ALA A 110 -6.13 14.79 14.38
N LEU A 111 -5.54 15.62 13.51
CA LEU A 111 -6.28 16.67 12.80
C LEU A 111 -7.27 16.07 11.80
N LEU A 112 -6.89 15.03 11.04
CA LEU A 112 -7.80 14.33 10.14
C LEU A 112 -8.99 13.72 10.90
N ASN A 113 -8.73 13.04 12.02
CA ASN A 113 -9.77 12.44 12.86
C ASN A 113 -10.75 13.49 13.39
N HIS A 114 -10.23 14.63 13.84
CA HIS A 114 -11.08 15.75 14.25
C HIS A 114 -11.94 16.24 13.08
N ARG A 115 -11.37 16.40 11.88
CA ARG A 115 -12.13 16.84 10.71
C ARG A 115 -13.20 15.85 10.28
N LEU A 116 -12.90 14.55 10.26
CA LEU A 116 -13.85 13.48 9.95
C LEU A 116 -14.98 13.37 10.99
N SER A 117 -14.75 13.82 12.22
CA SER A 117 -15.76 13.88 13.29
C SER A 117 -16.69 15.11 13.17
N THR A 118 -16.47 15.98 12.19
CA THR A 118 -17.25 17.20 11.94
C THR A 118 -17.90 17.15 10.57
N LYS A 119 -18.82 18.08 10.28
CA LYS A 119 -19.43 18.18 8.95
C LYS A 119 -18.37 18.53 7.91
N ILE A 120 -18.15 17.63 6.95
CA ILE A 120 -17.24 17.83 5.82
C ILE A 120 -17.85 18.84 4.85
N VAL A 121 -17.06 19.85 4.47
CA VAL A 121 -17.46 20.84 3.45
C VAL A 121 -16.87 20.51 2.08
N ALA A 122 -17.44 21.04 1.00
CA ALA A 122 -17.01 20.70 -0.36
C ALA A 122 -15.54 21.03 -0.65
N ALA A 123 -15.07 22.19 -0.18
CA ALA A 123 -13.74 22.73 -0.50
C ALA A 123 -12.55 21.91 0.04
N GLU A 124 -12.77 21.02 1.00
CA GLU A 124 -11.72 20.26 1.69
C GLU A 124 -11.72 18.76 1.36
N ARG A 125 -12.69 18.29 0.57
CA ARG A 125 -12.85 16.87 0.21
C ARG A 125 -11.57 16.28 -0.39
N ASP A 126 -10.95 16.99 -1.34
CA ASP A 126 -9.68 16.58 -1.95
C ASP A 126 -8.54 16.52 -0.92
N ALA A 127 -8.51 17.44 0.03
CA ALA A 127 -7.49 17.43 1.08
C ALA A 127 -7.69 16.27 2.05
N ILE A 128 -8.94 15.98 2.46
CA ILE A 128 -9.28 14.85 3.34
C ILE A 128 -8.89 13.53 2.66
N TRP A 129 -9.23 13.37 1.39
CA TRP A 129 -8.83 12.21 0.60
C TRP A 129 -7.31 12.07 0.54
N ALA A 130 -6.60 13.13 0.13
CA ALA A 130 -5.15 13.11 0.01
C ALA A 130 -4.46 12.79 1.34
N THR A 131 -4.89 13.40 2.45
CA THR A 131 -4.35 13.12 3.78
C THR A 131 -4.57 11.67 4.18
N SER A 132 -5.76 11.13 3.93
CA SER A 132 -6.08 9.73 4.22
C SER A 132 -5.19 8.80 3.40
N ALA A 133 -5.01 9.09 2.10
CA ALA A 133 -4.15 8.32 1.21
C ALA A 133 -2.69 8.34 1.67
N TYR A 134 -2.14 9.51 2.06
CA TYR A 134 -0.77 9.61 2.58
C TYR A 134 -0.58 8.92 3.94
N LEU A 135 -1.55 9.03 4.85
CA LEU A 135 -1.50 8.29 6.12
C LEU A 135 -1.55 6.78 5.87
N CYS A 136 -2.45 6.31 5.01
CA CYS A 136 -2.50 4.90 4.66
C CYS A 136 -1.20 4.43 4.00
N ALA A 137 -0.66 5.20 3.05
CA ALA A 137 0.61 4.91 2.41
C ALA A 137 1.77 4.87 3.44
N SER A 138 1.81 5.80 4.40
CA SER A 138 2.83 5.81 5.44
C SER A 138 2.86 4.54 6.28
N THR A 139 1.72 3.87 6.48
CA THR A 139 1.69 2.56 7.16
C THR A 139 2.37 1.47 6.36
N ILE A 140 2.37 1.56 5.01
CA ILE A 140 3.13 0.66 4.15
C ILE A 140 4.63 1.00 4.26
N PHE A 141 4.95 2.29 4.18
CA PHE A 141 6.33 2.81 4.10
C PHE A 141 7.11 2.52 5.37
N ASN A 142 6.42 2.57 6.50
CA ASN A 142 7.02 2.52 7.81
C ASN A 142 6.88 1.11 8.40
N ILE A 143 7.87 0.26 8.13
CA ILE A 143 8.00 -1.02 8.83
C ILE A 143 8.78 -0.81 10.13
N SER A 144 8.24 -1.27 11.26
CA SER A 144 8.78 -1.00 12.59
C SER A 144 10.05 -1.80 12.93
N THR A 145 10.49 -2.67 12.03
CA THR A 145 11.63 -3.57 12.23
C THR A 145 12.24 -3.97 10.89
N THR A 146 13.53 -4.25 10.90
CA THR A 146 14.27 -4.88 9.79
C THR A 146 14.57 -6.35 10.08
N VAL A 147 14.26 -6.81 11.29
CA VAL A 147 14.56 -8.15 11.78
C VAL A 147 13.38 -9.07 11.50
N ARG A 148 13.65 -10.13 10.73
CA ARG A 148 12.65 -11.10 10.27
C ARG A 148 11.89 -11.77 11.43
N GLN A 149 12.59 -12.16 12.50
CA GLN A 149 12.00 -12.81 13.67
C GLN A 149 11.04 -11.91 14.46
N HIS A 150 11.19 -10.59 14.35
CA HIS A 150 10.30 -9.60 14.95
C HIS A 150 9.16 -9.19 14.01
N THR A 151 9.05 -9.81 12.83
CA THR A 151 8.04 -9.51 11.81
C THR A 151 6.93 -10.55 11.86
N TRP A 152 5.69 -10.13 11.67
CA TRP A 152 4.57 -11.06 11.50
C TRP A 152 4.79 -11.92 10.23
N PRO A 153 4.45 -13.22 10.23
CA PRO A 153 3.77 -14.00 11.26
C PRO A 153 4.68 -14.64 12.33
N LEU A 154 6.00 -14.44 12.29
CA LEU A 154 6.95 -15.06 13.23
C LEU A 154 6.94 -14.41 14.62
N LYS A 155 6.60 -13.13 14.71
CA LYS A 155 6.52 -12.40 15.98
C LYS A 155 5.58 -13.13 16.97
N SER A 156 6.04 -13.27 18.21
CA SER A 156 5.35 -13.98 19.29
C SER A 156 4.11 -13.27 19.86
N SER A 157 3.95 -11.97 19.63
CA SER A 157 2.82 -11.20 20.16
C SER A 157 1.52 -11.51 19.42
N ASN A 158 0.41 -11.66 20.16
CA ASN A 158 -0.95 -11.82 19.60
C ASN A 158 -1.48 -10.61 18.82
N GLN A 159 -0.78 -9.46 18.85
CA GLN A 159 -1.12 -8.32 18.01
C GLN A 159 -0.73 -8.61 16.55
N SER A 160 -1.75 -8.77 15.71
CA SER A 160 -1.61 -8.90 14.26
C SER A 160 -1.04 -7.62 13.66
N SER A 161 0.08 -7.70 12.94
CA SER A 161 0.64 -6.54 12.22
C SER A 161 -0.13 -6.22 10.92
N LEU A 162 -1.32 -6.79 10.73
CA LEU A 162 -2.17 -6.59 9.53
C LEU A 162 -3.00 -5.30 9.59
N GLU A 163 -2.78 -4.43 10.59
CA GLU A 163 -3.47 -3.14 10.72
C GLU A 163 -3.30 -2.25 9.48
N TRP A 164 -2.13 -2.32 8.83
CA TRP A 164 -1.88 -1.59 7.57
C TRP A 164 -2.80 -2.07 6.43
N LEU A 165 -3.20 -3.36 6.40
CA LEU A 165 -4.20 -3.87 5.45
C LEU A 165 -5.62 -3.37 5.80
N THR A 166 -5.92 -3.22 7.09
CA THR A 166 -7.19 -2.66 7.55
C THR A 166 -7.31 -1.18 7.14
N MET A 167 -6.22 -0.41 7.24
CA MET A 167 -6.17 0.99 6.79
C MET A 167 -6.54 1.14 5.31
N GLN A 168 -6.13 0.20 4.46
CA GLN A 168 -6.50 0.20 3.03
C GLN A 168 -8.01 0.08 2.81
N ALA A 169 -8.71 -0.68 3.66
CA ALA A 169 -10.17 -0.78 3.59
C ALA A 169 -10.85 0.54 3.96
N GLY A 170 -10.29 1.28 4.92
CA GLY A 170 -10.77 2.59 5.34
C GLY A 170 -10.72 3.63 4.22
N LEU A 171 -9.72 3.56 3.33
CA LEU A 171 -9.64 4.47 2.17
C LEU A 171 -10.87 4.41 1.27
N ARG A 172 -11.47 3.24 1.08
CA ARG A 172 -12.70 3.11 0.27
C ARG A 172 -13.87 3.88 0.89
N ILE A 173 -13.98 3.85 2.21
CA ILE A 173 -15.01 4.60 2.93
C ILE A 173 -14.76 6.10 2.76
N VAL A 174 -13.51 6.54 2.94
CA VAL A 174 -13.15 7.96 2.76
C VAL A 174 -13.43 8.42 1.34
N TRP A 175 -13.07 7.64 0.30
CA TRP A 175 -13.35 7.98 -1.10
C TRP A 175 -14.83 8.30 -1.35
N GLN A 176 -15.72 7.46 -0.82
CA GLN A 176 -17.16 7.65 -0.90
C GLN A 176 -17.61 8.88 -0.11
N MET A 177 -17.13 9.04 1.12
CA MET A 177 -17.46 10.19 1.98
C MET A 177 -17.02 11.53 1.37
N THR A 178 -15.89 11.54 0.65
CA THR A 178 -15.37 12.75 0.00
C THR A 178 -15.87 12.92 -1.43
N GLU A 179 -16.76 12.04 -1.92
CA GLU A 179 -17.32 12.10 -3.28
C GLU A 179 -16.23 12.31 -4.34
N MET A 180 -15.21 11.45 -4.37
CA MET A 180 -14.04 11.65 -5.23
C MET A 180 -14.32 11.53 -6.73
N ASP A 181 -15.43 10.93 -7.12
CA ASP A 181 -15.86 10.77 -8.51
C ASP A 181 -16.47 12.06 -9.11
N ARG A 182 -16.56 13.13 -8.33
CA ARG A 182 -17.06 14.43 -8.79
C ARG A 182 -16.13 15.08 -9.81
N GLN A 183 -16.71 15.73 -10.82
CA GLN A 183 -15.97 16.33 -11.93
C GLN A 183 -15.03 17.47 -11.48
N ASP A 184 -15.41 18.20 -10.44
CA ASP A 184 -14.65 19.34 -9.91
C ASP A 184 -13.54 18.94 -8.92
N SER A 185 -13.31 17.64 -8.68
CA SER A 185 -12.15 17.19 -7.89
C SER A 185 -10.85 17.59 -8.59
N ALA A 186 -9.87 18.08 -7.82
CA ALA A 186 -8.53 18.32 -8.32
C ALA A 186 -7.83 17.03 -8.82
N PHE A 187 -8.36 15.87 -8.43
CA PHE A 187 -7.90 14.55 -8.85
C PHE A 187 -8.74 13.93 -9.97
N SER A 188 -9.79 14.61 -10.47
CA SER A 188 -10.67 14.08 -11.54
C SER A 188 -9.91 13.80 -12.84
N GLN A 189 -8.82 14.53 -13.08
CA GLN A 189 -7.92 14.35 -14.24
C GLN A 189 -7.00 13.12 -14.11
N ILE A 190 -7.03 12.44 -12.97
CA ILE A 190 -6.46 11.10 -12.81
C ILE A 190 -7.52 10.09 -13.29
N GLU A 191 -8.04 10.26 -14.50
CA GLU A 191 -8.86 9.22 -15.12
C GLU A 191 -7.99 7.96 -15.26
N PRO A 192 -8.47 6.78 -14.82
CA PRO A 192 -7.64 5.60 -14.87
C PRO A 192 -7.34 5.29 -16.35
N THR A 193 -6.08 5.42 -16.72
CA THR A 193 -5.52 4.85 -17.97
C THR A 193 -5.65 3.32 -18.00
N THR A 194 -6.04 2.73 -16.87
CA THR A 194 -6.44 1.34 -16.71
C THR A 194 -7.96 1.20 -16.70
N PRO A 195 -8.51 0.07 -17.18
CA PRO A 195 -9.95 -0.14 -17.17
C PRO A 195 -10.54 0.01 -15.75
N PRO A 196 -11.83 0.35 -15.61
CA PRO A 196 -12.53 0.54 -14.32
C PRO A 196 -12.31 -0.60 -13.31
N SER A 197 -11.92 -1.78 -13.80
CA SER A 197 -11.52 -2.96 -13.04
C SER A 197 -10.23 -2.86 -12.21
N SER A 198 -9.50 -1.74 -12.30
CA SER A 198 -8.13 -1.61 -11.80
C SER A 198 -7.93 -0.48 -10.79
N ASN A 199 -9.00 0.12 -10.24
CA ASN A 199 -8.87 1.07 -9.13
C ASN A 199 -8.68 0.30 -7.82
N CYS A 200 -7.61 0.60 -7.06
CA CYS A 200 -7.37 -0.04 -5.76
C CYS A 200 -8.46 0.26 -4.72
N VAL A 201 -9.23 1.33 -4.93
CA VAL A 201 -10.34 1.76 -4.08
C VAL A 201 -11.64 1.03 -4.43
N HIS A 202 -11.86 0.72 -5.70
CA HIS A 202 -13.08 0.05 -6.21
C HIS A 202 -12.73 -1.13 -7.13
N PRO A 203 -12.28 -2.25 -6.56
CA PRO A 203 -11.80 -3.35 -7.38
C PRO A 203 -12.98 -4.23 -7.81
N THR A 204 -13.14 -4.47 -9.12
CA THR A 204 -14.25 -5.29 -9.68
C THR A 204 -14.28 -6.68 -9.05
N GLU A 205 -15.49 -7.19 -8.78
CA GLU A 205 -15.68 -8.53 -8.25
C GLU A 205 -15.31 -9.60 -9.31
N PRO A 206 -14.55 -10.64 -8.92
CA PRO A 206 -14.27 -11.77 -9.78
C PRO A 206 -15.52 -12.48 -10.30
N ILE A 207 -15.40 -13.05 -11.50
CA ILE A 207 -16.42 -13.92 -12.07
C ILE A 207 -16.52 -15.20 -11.20
N PRO A 208 -17.74 -15.67 -10.87
CA PRO A 208 -17.94 -16.95 -10.19
C PRO A 208 -17.27 -18.14 -10.89
N GLY A 209 -16.89 -19.14 -10.10
CA GLY A 209 -16.26 -20.37 -10.54
C GLY A 209 -14.74 -20.26 -10.67
N ILE A 210 -14.17 -21.16 -11.47
CA ILE A 210 -12.71 -21.32 -11.64
C ILE A 210 -12.16 -20.73 -12.94
N ASN A 211 -13.02 -20.18 -13.78
CA ASN A 211 -12.64 -19.70 -15.10
C ASN A 211 -11.64 -18.55 -14.98
N GLY A 212 -10.48 -18.71 -15.62
CA GLY A 212 -9.40 -17.73 -15.57
C GLY A 212 -8.59 -17.72 -14.26
N ILE A 213 -8.83 -18.65 -13.33
CA ILE A 213 -7.99 -18.84 -12.14
C ILE A 213 -6.89 -19.87 -12.46
N LEU A 214 -5.66 -19.62 -12.03
CA LEU A 214 -4.55 -20.56 -12.25
C LEU A 214 -4.88 -21.95 -11.68
N PRO A 215 -4.67 -23.05 -12.43
CA PRO A 215 -5.02 -24.41 -11.98
C PRO A 215 -4.37 -24.81 -10.64
N ILE A 216 -3.14 -24.37 -10.40
CA ILE A 216 -2.46 -24.60 -9.11
C ILE A 216 -3.17 -23.90 -7.96
N LEU A 217 -3.68 -22.68 -8.17
CA LEU A 217 -4.43 -21.93 -7.16
C LEU A 217 -5.84 -22.52 -6.95
N VAL A 218 -6.49 -23.01 -8.00
CA VAL A 218 -7.76 -23.76 -7.91
C VAL A 218 -7.58 -24.95 -6.97
N THR A 219 -6.52 -25.73 -7.17
CA THR A 219 -6.24 -26.93 -6.37
C THR A 219 -5.88 -26.57 -4.93
N LEU A 220 -4.97 -25.62 -4.73
CA LEU A 220 -4.52 -25.18 -3.41
C LEU A 220 -5.68 -24.62 -2.58
N CYS A 221 -6.58 -23.86 -3.20
CA CYS A 221 -7.67 -23.19 -2.50
C CYS A 221 -8.96 -24.03 -2.45
N GLY A 222 -8.95 -25.24 -3.00
CA GLY A 222 -10.12 -26.11 -3.07
C GLY A 222 -11.30 -25.45 -3.80
N LEU A 223 -11.02 -24.75 -4.90
CA LEU A 223 -12.05 -24.08 -5.70
C LEU A 223 -12.70 -25.07 -6.67
N ASP A 224 -13.97 -24.81 -6.97
CA ASP A 224 -14.76 -25.54 -7.95
C ASP A 224 -15.63 -24.58 -8.79
N LYS A 225 -16.38 -25.13 -9.74
CA LYS A 225 -17.25 -24.36 -10.64
C LYS A 225 -18.32 -23.51 -9.94
N ASN A 226 -18.64 -23.82 -8.68
CA ASN A 226 -19.64 -23.12 -7.88
C ASN A 226 -19.00 -22.12 -6.90
N SER A 227 -17.67 -22.06 -6.84
CA SER A 227 -16.95 -21.22 -5.90
C SER A 227 -17.16 -19.73 -6.19
N THR A 228 -17.40 -18.95 -5.15
CA THR A 228 -17.66 -17.51 -5.17
C THR A 228 -16.96 -16.85 -4.00
N GLY A 229 -16.91 -15.52 -3.99
CA GLY A 229 -16.36 -14.77 -2.85
C GLY A 229 -17.14 -14.98 -1.56
N GLU A 230 -18.40 -15.40 -1.65
CA GLU A 230 -19.32 -15.60 -0.54
C GLU A 230 -19.21 -17.02 0.06
N ASN A 231 -18.96 -18.04 -0.77
CA ASN A 231 -18.96 -19.44 -0.30
C ASN A 231 -17.55 -20.04 -0.14
N ASN A 232 -16.52 -19.41 -0.71
CA ASN A 232 -15.13 -19.84 -0.53
C ASN A 232 -14.23 -18.62 -0.22
N PRO A 233 -13.64 -18.54 0.99
CA PRO A 233 -12.90 -17.37 1.44
C PRO A 233 -11.62 -17.09 0.65
N TYR A 234 -11.15 -18.05 -0.16
CA TYR A 234 -9.96 -17.88 -1.01
C TYR A 234 -10.30 -17.40 -2.43
N HIS A 235 -11.54 -17.54 -2.89
CA HIS A 235 -11.93 -17.35 -4.30
C HIS A 235 -11.52 -15.97 -4.83
N THR A 236 -11.96 -14.91 -4.14
CA THR A 236 -11.65 -13.54 -4.55
C THR A 236 -10.14 -13.27 -4.59
N ALA A 237 -9.40 -13.76 -3.60
CA ALA A 237 -7.96 -13.59 -3.53
C ALA A 237 -7.25 -14.34 -4.67
N ALA A 238 -7.58 -15.61 -4.90
CA ALA A 238 -6.98 -16.45 -5.94
C ALA A 238 -7.26 -15.92 -7.35
N SER A 239 -8.48 -15.45 -7.61
CA SER A 239 -8.84 -14.84 -8.90
C SER A 239 -8.06 -13.56 -9.15
N ARG A 240 -8.06 -12.63 -8.18
CA ARG A 240 -7.29 -11.37 -8.30
C ARG A 240 -5.80 -11.63 -8.47
N LEU A 241 -5.23 -12.55 -7.70
CA LEU A 241 -3.83 -12.95 -7.84
C LEU A 241 -3.53 -13.44 -9.24
N THR A 242 -4.39 -14.27 -9.83
CA THR A 242 -4.18 -14.76 -11.20
C THR A 242 -4.07 -13.60 -12.19
N THR A 243 -4.99 -12.63 -12.11
CA THR A 243 -4.93 -11.43 -12.97
C THR A 243 -3.65 -10.61 -12.73
N LEU A 244 -3.28 -10.39 -11.46
CA LEU A 244 -2.12 -9.56 -11.11
C LEU A 244 -0.78 -10.24 -11.45
N LEU A 245 -0.71 -11.56 -11.39
CA LEU A 245 0.47 -12.32 -11.78
C LEU A 245 0.80 -12.06 -13.25
N ALA A 246 -0.19 -12.00 -14.14
CA ALA A 246 -0.01 -11.71 -15.55
C ALA A 246 0.46 -10.27 -15.87
N VAL A 247 0.33 -9.32 -14.93
CA VAL A 247 0.74 -7.93 -15.13
C VAL A 247 2.26 -7.79 -14.93
N PRO A 248 3.01 -7.15 -15.84
CA PRO A 248 4.45 -6.92 -15.68
C PRO A 248 4.77 -6.15 -14.39
N GLY A 249 5.79 -6.60 -13.65
CA GLY A 249 6.26 -5.96 -12.43
C GLY A 249 7.08 -4.70 -12.73
N THR A 250 6.41 -3.61 -13.08
CA THR A 250 7.05 -2.30 -13.30
C THR A 250 6.70 -1.32 -12.18
N PRO A 251 7.54 -0.30 -11.92
CA PRO A 251 7.25 0.79 -11.00
C PRO A 251 5.89 1.47 -11.25
N ASP A 252 5.45 1.53 -12.51
CA ASP A 252 4.20 2.19 -12.89
C ASP A 252 2.95 1.33 -12.60
N ASN A 253 3.11 0.01 -12.44
CA ASN A 253 2.00 -0.89 -12.10
C ASN A 253 1.79 -1.06 -10.59
N VAL A 254 2.54 -0.34 -9.74
CA VAL A 254 2.46 -0.49 -8.28
C VAL A 254 1.04 -0.33 -7.74
N LEU A 255 0.27 0.65 -8.23
CA LEU A 255 -1.10 0.90 -7.78
C LEU A 255 -2.05 -0.23 -8.22
N THR A 256 -1.80 -0.84 -9.37
CA THR A 256 -2.52 -2.04 -9.82
C THR A 256 -2.31 -3.20 -8.85
N PHE A 257 -1.08 -3.40 -8.33
CA PHE A 257 -0.82 -4.45 -7.35
C PHE A 257 -1.48 -4.17 -5.99
N MET A 258 -1.66 -2.89 -5.63
CA MET A 258 -2.34 -2.51 -4.38
C MET A 258 -3.85 -2.82 -4.39
N VAL A 259 -4.45 -3.09 -5.55
CA VAL A 259 -5.83 -3.60 -5.69
C VAL A 259 -6.07 -4.85 -4.85
N PHE A 260 -5.08 -5.75 -4.76
CA PHE A 260 -5.21 -6.95 -3.95
C PHE A 260 -5.42 -6.62 -2.47
N ALA A 261 -4.59 -5.73 -1.92
CA ALA A 261 -4.65 -5.33 -0.52
C ALA A 261 -5.96 -4.57 -0.19
N GLY A 262 -6.37 -3.64 -1.06
CA GLY A 262 -7.62 -2.90 -0.92
C GLY A 262 -8.88 -3.76 -1.07
N GLY A 263 -8.80 -4.80 -1.91
CA GLY A 263 -9.91 -5.70 -2.23
C GLY A 263 -10.04 -6.97 -1.38
N MET A 264 -9.25 -7.12 -0.31
CA MET A 264 -9.32 -8.30 0.56
C MET A 264 -10.66 -8.37 1.31
N LYS A 265 -11.38 -9.48 1.12
CA LYS A 265 -12.63 -9.79 1.84
C LYS A 265 -12.35 -10.06 3.33
N LYS A 266 -13.37 -9.84 4.18
CA LYS A 266 -13.27 -9.99 5.63
C LYS A 266 -12.89 -11.42 6.03
N GLU A 267 -13.45 -12.39 5.33
CA GLU A 267 -13.28 -13.82 5.55
C GLU A 267 -11.84 -14.25 5.27
N PHE A 268 -11.27 -13.77 4.15
CA PHE A 268 -9.85 -13.96 3.83
C PHE A 268 -8.93 -13.32 4.87
N ARG A 269 -9.24 -12.10 5.33
CA ARG A 269 -8.48 -11.44 6.40
C ARG A 269 -8.55 -12.22 7.71
N ALA A 270 -9.68 -12.85 8.03
CA ALA A 270 -9.80 -13.69 9.22
C ALA A 270 -8.89 -14.92 9.13
N LEU A 271 -8.71 -15.50 7.94
CA LEU A 271 -7.75 -16.59 7.71
C LEU A 271 -6.30 -16.13 7.89
N LEU A 272 -5.95 -14.94 7.41
CA LEU A 272 -4.63 -14.35 7.66
C LEU A 272 -4.38 -14.17 9.16
N HIS A 273 -5.34 -13.65 9.93
CA HIS A 273 -5.22 -13.52 11.39
C HIS A 273 -5.00 -14.88 12.07
N LYS A 274 -5.66 -15.94 11.57
CA LYS A 274 -5.48 -17.32 12.04
C LYS A 274 -4.20 -17.98 11.51
N LYS A 275 -3.37 -17.26 10.75
CA LYS A 275 -2.15 -17.76 10.11
C LYS A 275 -2.41 -19.01 9.26
N ASP A 276 -3.56 -19.05 8.58
CA ASP A 276 -3.90 -20.18 7.71
C ASP A 276 -2.83 -20.36 6.61
N PRO A 277 -2.30 -21.58 6.40
CA PRO A 277 -1.22 -21.81 5.45
C PRO A 277 -1.49 -21.31 4.04
N ARG A 278 -2.71 -21.51 3.53
CA ARG A 278 -3.08 -21.18 2.14
C ARG A 278 -3.25 -19.68 1.99
N ALA A 279 -3.90 -19.03 2.96
CA ALA A 279 -4.05 -17.57 2.97
C ALA A 279 -2.68 -16.88 3.04
N LEU A 280 -1.78 -17.38 3.89
CA LEU A 280 -0.40 -16.89 3.99
C LEU A 280 0.38 -17.09 2.69
N LEU A 281 0.24 -18.26 2.05
CA LEU A 281 0.91 -18.55 0.78
C LEU A 281 0.44 -17.61 -0.34
N LEU A 282 -0.88 -17.35 -0.43
CA LEU A 282 -1.43 -16.37 -1.38
C LEU A 282 -0.91 -14.96 -1.11
N LEU A 283 -0.80 -14.56 0.17
CA LEU A 283 -0.23 -13.26 0.54
C LEU A 283 1.26 -13.15 0.17
N ALA A 284 2.04 -14.21 0.40
CA ALA A 284 3.45 -14.26 0.00
C ALA A 284 3.61 -14.17 -1.52
N LEU A 285 2.73 -14.84 -2.28
CA LEU A 285 2.71 -14.77 -3.74
C LEU A 285 2.33 -13.36 -4.25
N TRP A 286 1.47 -12.64 -3.53
CA TRP A 286 1.22 -11.23 -3.84
C TRP A 286 2.45 -10.38 -3.55
N TYR A 287 3.12 -10.59 -2.41
CA TYR A 287 4.34 -9.86 -2.07
C TYR A 287 5.44 -10.03 -3.10
N SER A 288 5.58 -11.20 -3.71
CA SER A 288 6.59 -11.40 -4.75
C SER A 288 6.40 -10.49 -5.97
N LYS A 289 5.18 -10.01 -6.25
CA LYS A 289 4.94 -9.01 -7.31
C LYS A 289 5.45 -7.62 -6.96
N LEU A 290 5.73 -7.36 -5.68
CA LEU A 290 6.13 -6.05 -5.17
C LEU A 290 7.66 -5.90 -5.00
N PHE A 291 8.45 -6.98 -5.15
CA PHE A 291 9.90 -6.97 -4.86
C PHE A 291 10.71 -6.01 -5.73
N HIS A 292 10.26 -5.74 -6.95
CA HIS A 292 10.92 -4.85 -7.91
C HIS A 292 10.10 -3.58 -8.17
N SER A 293 9.21 -3.26 -7.23
CA SER A 293 8.32 -2.10 -7.33
C SER A 293 8.95 -0.86 -6.67
N MET A 294 8.13 0.06 -6.20
CA MET A 294 8.58 1.33 -5.64
C MET A 294 9.31 1.17 -4.30
N TRP A 295 10.26 2.08 -4.02
CA TRP A 295 11.07 2.12 -2.80
C TRP A 295 10.28 1.95 -1.50
N TRP A 296 9.03 2.38 -1.49
CA TRP A 296 8.19 2.46 -0.31
C TRP A 296 7.39 1.18 -0.01
N VAL A 297 7.29 0.24 -0.96
CA VAL A 297 6.60 -1.05 -0.75
C VAL A 297 7.58 -2.21 -0.59
N VAL A 298 8.72 -2.13 -1.26
CA VAL A 298 9.71 -3.22 -1.33
C VAL A 298 10.20 -3.68 0.05
N PRO A 299 10.57 -2.81 1.01
CA PRO A 299 11.10 -3.25 2.30
C PRO A 299 10.11 -4.13 3.07
N ARG A 300 8.84 -3.70 3.16
CA ARG A 300 7.78 -4.48 3.80
C ARG A 300 7.51 -5.77 3.06
N ALA A 301 7.33 -5.69 1.74
CA ALA A 301 7.00 -6.86 0.93
C ALA A 301 8.02 -7.97 1.10
N ARG A 302 9.31 -7.62 1.06
CA ARG A 302 10.40 -8.60 1.24
C ARG A 302 10.42 -9.15 2.65
N LEU A 303 10.40 -8.28 3.67
CA LEU A 303 10.56 -8.73 5.05
C LEU A 303 9.41 -9.62 5.50
N GLU A 304 8.16 -9.21 5.23
CA GLU A 304 6.98 -10.01 5.58
C GLU A 304 6.90 -11.29 4.73
N CYS A 305 7.23 -11.25 3.44
CA CYS A 305 7.26 -12.45 2.63
C CYS A 305 8.27 -13.48 3.15
N GLN A 306 9.48 -13.04 3.52
CA GLN A 306 10.48 -13.94 4.11
C GLN A 306 10.00 -14.53 5.44
N ALA A 307 9.37 -13.72 6.29
CA ALA A 307 8.80 -14.20 7.55
C ALA A 307 7.69 -15.23 7.32
N ILE A 308 6.82 -15.01 6.33
CA ILE A 308 5.79 -15.98 5.91
C ILE A 308 6.45 -17.27 5.40
N CYS A 309 7.43 -17.16 4.50
CA CYS A 309 8.10 -18.32 3.91
C CYS A 309 8.81 -19.20 4.95
N GLN A 310 9.39 -18.57 5.98
CA GLN A 310 9.97 -19.27 7.12
C GLN A 310 8.88 -19.96 7.95
N TYR A 311 7.85 -19.22 8.36
CA TYR A 311 6.74 -19.74 9.16
C TYR A 311 6.06 -20.95 8.50
N LEU A 312 5.78 -20.87 7.20
CA LEU A 312 5.20 -21.98 6.43
C LEU A 312 6.16 -23.16 6.26
N GLY A 313 7.47 -22.90 6.23
CA GLY A 313 8.48 -23.96 6.19
C GLY A 313 8.49 -24.81 7.47
N GLU A 314 8.22 -24.19 8.61
CA GLU A 314 8.17 -24.86 9.91
C GLU A 314 6.91 -25.74 10.07
N MET A 315 5.81 -25.43 9.35
CA MET A 315 4.53 -26.13 9.42
C MET A 315 4.46 -27.49 8.68
N ARG A 316 5.49 -27.85 7.90
CA ARG A 316 5.61 -29.16 7.21
C ARG A 316 4.37 -29.63 6.41
N VAL A 317 3.68 -28.71 5.72
CA VAL A 317 2.54 -29.04 4.83
C VAL A 317 3.03 -29.92 3.67
N GLN A 318 2.56 -31.16 3.55
CA GLN A 318 3.11 -32.13 2.57
C GLN A 318 2.54 -32.00 1.15
N GLU A 319 1.53 -31.15 0.93
CA GLU A 319 0.91 -30.96 -0.38
C GLU A 319 1.96 -30.49 -1.41
N ARG A 320 2.18 -31.28 -2.46
CA ARG A 320 3.22 -31.02 -3.45
C ARG A 320 3.09 -29.64 -4.09
N GLY A 321 1.88 -29.28 -4.50
CA GLY A 321 1.59 -27.97 -5.07
C GLY A 321 1.89 -26.83 -4.10
N PHE A 322 1.67 -27.04 -2.80
CA PHE A 322 1.95 -26.05 -1.76
C PHE A 322 3.47 -25.84 -1.64
N GLN A 323 4.22 -26.93 -1.56
CA GLN A 323 5.69 -26.88 -1.45
C GLN A 323 6.34 -26.28 -2.70
N GLN A 324 5.78 -26.55 -3.89
CA GLN A 324 6.25 -25.93 -5.13
C GLN A 324 6.08 -24.42 -5.11
N VAL A 325 4.87 -23.92 -4.85
CA VAL A 325 4.61 -22.46 -4.80
C VAL A 325 5.44 -21.80 -3.69
N LEU A 326 5.52 -22.42 -2.51
CA LEU A 326 6.35 -21.92 -1.41
C LEU A 326 7.83 -21.84 -1.79
N GLY A 327 8.35 -22.86 -2.47
CA GLY A 327 9.73 -22.91 -2.93
C GLY A 327 10.06 -21.77 -3.91
N VAL A 328 9.16 -21.52 -4.88
CA VAL A 328 9.38 -20.45 -5.85
C VAL A 328 9.31 -19.07 -5.18
N VAL A 329 8.32 -18.84 -4.32
CA VAL A 329 8.18 -17.55 -3.61
C VAL A 329 9.34 -17.31 -2.64
N ARG A 330 9.81 -18.35 -1.95
CA ARG A 330 10.99 -18.29 -1.08
C ARG A 330 12.23 -17.88 -1.88
N LYS A 331 12.52 -18.59 -2.98
CA LYS A 331 13.64 -18.25 -3.87
C LYS A 331 13.56 -16.79 -4.34
N ALA A 332 12.39 -16.36 -4.82
CA ALA A 332 12.18 -14.99 -5.26
C ALA A 332 12.44 -13.94 -4.16
N SER A 333 12.15 -14.26 -2.91
CA SER A 333 12.36 -13.34 -1.77
C SER A 333 13.82 -13.22 -1.34
N GLU A 334 14.67 -14.19 -1.72
CA GLU A 334 16.07 -14.31 -1.33
C GLU A 334 17.03 -13.77 -2.41
N THR A 335 16.77 -14.07 -3.69
CA THR A 335 17.75 -13.88 -4.78
C THR A 335 17.94 -12.44 -5.25
N LEU A 336 17.03 -11.50 -4.93
CA LEU A 336 17.08 -10.11 -5.41
C LEU A 336 17.10 -9.95 -6.95
N GLU A 337 17.02 -11.02 -7.72
CA GLU A 337 17.05 -10.99 -9.18
C GLU A 337 15.64 -10.73 -9.76
N LEU A 338 15.58 -9.89 -10.80
CA LEU A 338 14.36 -9.54 -11.56
C LEU A 338 13.71 -10.76 -12.24
N THR A 339 14.48 -11.82 -12.49
CA THR A 339 14.09 -13.02 -13.24
C THR A 339 13.09 -13.90 -12.49
N CYS A 340 13.13 -13.96 -11.16
CA CYS A 340 12.31 -14.88 -10.38
C CYS A 340 10.80 -14.58 -10.43
N VAL A 341 10.40 -13.33 -10.69
CA VAL A 341 8.97 -12.94 -10.76
C VAL A 341 8.36 -13.20 -12.13
N ALA A 342 9.14 -13.06 -13.21
CA ALA A 342 8.73 -13.49 -14.55
C ALA A 342 8.65 -15.02 -14.63
N GLU A 343 9.63 -15.70 -14.03
CA GLU A 343 9.60 -17.16 -13.86
C GLU A 343 8.37 -17.63 -13.09
N LEU A 344 7.90 -16.92 -12.06
CA LEU A 344 6.66 -17.28 -11.35
C LEU A 344 5.44 -17.37 -12.29
N VAL A 345 5.32 -16.45 -13.24
CA VAL A 345 4.19 -16.42 -14.19
C VAL A 345 4.30 -17.56 -15.21
N ASP A 346 5.51 -17.91 -15.63
CA ASP A 346 5.76 -19.01 -16.55
C ASP A 346 5.73 -20.38 -15.89
N LEU A 347 6.15 -20.48 -14.62
CA LEU A 347 6.28 -21.72 -13.87
C LEU A 347 4.94 -22.14 -13.27
N LEU A 348 4.18 -21.23 -12.66
CA LEU A 348 2.93 -21.58 -11.96
C LEU A 348 1.90 -22.31 -12.84
N PRO A 349 1.69 -21.93 -14.13
CA PRO A 349 0.81 -22.66 -15.03
C PRO A 349 1.35 -24.02 -15.46
N ARG A 350 2.68 -24.22 -15.42
CA ARG A 350 3.36 -25.47 -15.83
C ARG A 350 3.50 -26.48 -14.69
N LEU A 351 3.19 -26.09 -13.46
CA LEU A 351 3.24 -27.00 -12.33
C LEU A 351 2.18 -28.10 -12.49
N PRO A 352 2.55 -29.39 -12.33
CA PRO A 352 1.61 -30.49 -12.47
C PRO A 352 0.51 -30.37 -11.42
N VAL A 353 -0.74 -30.26 -11.89
CA VAL A 353 -1.91 -30.37 -11.02
C VAL A 353 -2.15 -31.84 -10.74
N GLU A 354 -2.05 -32.25 -9.48
CA GLU A 354 -2.48 -33.59 -9.09
C GLU A 354 -3.98 -33.72 -9.34
N LYS A 355 -4.37 -34.55 -10.31
CA LYS A 355 -5.75 -35.01 -10.42
C LYS A 355 -6.04 -35.75 -9.12
N LYS A 356 -6.98 -35.25 -8.31
CA LYS A 356 -7.58 -36.07 -7.25
C LYS A 356 -8.08 -37.35 -7.92
N VAL A 357 -7.37 -38.45 -7.71
CA VAL A 357 -7.87 -39.77 -8.10
C VAL A 357 -9.11 -39.97 -7.24
N ALA A 358 -10.28 -39.96 -7.87
CA ALA A 358 -11.51 -40.39 -7.22
C ALA A 358 -11.36 -41.88 -6.94
N ASN A 359 -10.79 -42.24 -5.80
CA ASN A 359 -10.83 -43.61 -5.30
C ASN A 359 -12.28 -43.89 -4.88
N GLY A 360 -13.06 -44.42 -5.82
CA GLY A 360 -14.21 -45.25 -5.47
C GLY A 360 -13.72 -46.52 -4.77
N PRO A 361 -14.55 -47.16 -3.93
CA PRO A 361 -14.12 -48.30 -3.14
C PRO A 361 -13.93 -49.52 -4.05
N THR A 362 -12.69 -49.87 -4.33
CA THR A 362 -12.38 -51.18 -4.94
C THR A 362 -12.61 -52.24 -3.88
N SER A 363 -13.66 -53.04 -4.05
CA SER A 363 -13.92 -54.20 -3.20
C SER A 363 -12.72 -55.14 -3.27
N MET A 364 -12.08 -55.37 -2.13
CA MET A 364 -11.08 -56.42 -1.96
C MET A 364 -11.82 -57.77 -2.06
N LYS A 365 -11.70 -58.45 -3.21
CA LYS A 365 -12.03 -59.87 -3.30
C LYS A 365 -10.89 -60.63 -2.62
N VAL A 366 -11.19 -61.21 -1.47
CA VAL A 366 -10.36 -62.23 -0.83
C VAL A 366 -10.64 -63.53 -1.58
N GLU A 367 -9.71 -63.97 -2.42
CA GLU A 367 -9.69 -65.35 -2.93
C GLU A 367 -9.09 -66.24 -1.85
N MET A 368 -9.93 -67.09 -1.27
CA MET A 368 -9.52 -68.21 -0.44
C MET A 368 -9.04 -69.35 -1.35
N PHE A 369 -7.74 -69.60 -1.37
CA PHE A 369 -7.18 -70.89 -1.82
C PHE A 369 -7.27 -71.88 -0.65
N TRP A 370 -8.05 -72.95 -0.83
CA TRP A 370 -7.93 -74.19 -0.07
C TRP A 370 -7.28 -75.21 -0.99
N ASP A 371 -6.01 -75.51 -0.74
CA ASP A 371 -5.34 -76.68 -1.30
C ASP A 371 -5.78 -77.91 -0.52
N GLY A 372 -6.39 -78.86 -1.23
CA GLY A 372 -6.50 -80.25 -0.84
C GLY A 372 -5.94 -81.09 -1.97
N TYR A 373 -4.74 -81.62 -1.79
CA TYR A 373 -4.31 -83.01 -2.03
C TYR A 373 -2.84 -83.18 -1.66
#